data_AF-A0A936L4M7-F1
#
_entry.id   AF-A0A936L4M7-F1
#
_cell.length_a   1.000
_cell.length_b   1.000
_cell.length_c   1.000
_cell.angle_alpha   90.00
_cell.angle_beta   90.00
_cell.angle_gamma   90.00
#
_symmetry.space_group_name_H-M   'P 1'
#
loop_
_entity.id
_entity.type
_entity.pdbx_description
1 polymer ?
#
loop_
_entity_poly.entity_id
_entity_poly.type
_entity_poly.pdbx_seq_one_letter_code
_entity_poly.pdbx_strand_id
1 'polypeptide(L)'
;MQQIIEGKRYDTETANEVCSDKYWDGSNHDRNGRNRTLYKTAKGAFFVHHETRWQAERDHLEAVPESLARELYEMLPERAMTFEEAFGVEPEDA
;
A
#
# COMPACT_ATOMS: atom_id res chain seq x y z
N MET A 1 1.13 -10.65 6.69
CA MET A 1 -0.23 -10.47 7.25
C MET A 1 -1.24 -10.97 6.24
N GLN A 2 -2.30 -11.64 6.71
CA GLN A 2 -3.36 -12.15 5.84
C GLN A 2 -4.74 -11.83 6.42
N GLN A 3 -5.64 -11.34 5.58
CA GLN A 3 -7.01 -11.02 5.97
C GLN A 3 -7.99 -11.33 4.84
N ILE A 4 -9.22 -11.72 5.20
CA ILE A 4 -10.30 -11.92 4.23
C ILE A 4 -11.22 -10.70 4.30
N ILE A 5 -11.31 -9.96 3.20
CA ILE A 5 -12.13 -8.76 3.06
C ILE A 5 -13.11 -9.01 1.92
N GLU A 6 -14.41 -8.85 2.17
CA GLU A 6 -15.47 -9.05 1.17
C GLU A 6 -15.39 -10.42 0.44
N GLY A 7 -14.97 -11.46 1.16
CA GLY A 7 -14.80 -12.82 0.60
C GLY A 7 -13.56 -13.02 -0.27
N LYS A 8 -12.69 -12.00 -0.40
CA LYS A 8 -11.40 -12.08 -1.08
C LYS A 8 -10.28 -12.21 -0.04
N ARG A 9 -9.35 -13.12 -0.29
CA ARG A 9 -8.15 -13.30 0.55
C ARG A 9 -7.09 -12.32 0.09
N TYR A 10 -6.67 -11.46 1.00
CA TYR A 10 -5.56 -10.54 0.85
C TYR A 10 -4.41 -10.99 1.74
N ASP A 11 -3.22 -10.96 1.18
CA ASP A 11 -2.03 -11.50 1.80
C ASP A 11 -0.84 -10.65 1.39
N THR A 12 -0.15 -10.07 2.37
CA THR A 12 0.96 -9.15 2.13
C THR A 12 2.25 -9.84 1.67
N GLU A 13 2.37 -11.16 1.84
CA GLU A 13 3.57 -11.92 1.48
C GLU A 13 3.53 -12.36 0.01
N THR A 14 2.34 -12.66 -0.49
CA THR A 14 2.09 -13.01 -1.89
C THR A 14 1.79 -11.81 -2.78
N ALA A 15 1.51 -10.65 -2.19
CA ALA A 15 1.26 -9.42 -2.92
C ALA A 15 2.55 -8.64 -3.16
N ASN A 16 2.58 -7.88 -4.25
CA ASN A 16 3.69 -7.00 -4.57
C ASN A 16 3.48 -5.64 -3.92
N GLU A 17 4.51 -5.12 -3.27
CA GLU A 17 4.52 -3.76 -2.74
C GLU A 17 4.58 -2.77 -3.91
N VAL A 18 3.68 -1.79 -3.90
CA VAL A 18 3.58 -0.77 -4.95
C VAL A 18 4.26 0.50 -4.47
N CYS A 19 3.79 1.04 -3.36
CA CYS A 19 4.32 2.24 -2.72
C CYS A 19 4.08 2.17 -1.22
N SER A 20 4.88 2.92 -0.47
CA SER A 20 4.78 2.97 0.98
C SER A 20 5.06 4.38 1.52
N ASP A 21 4.60 4.63 2.74
CA ASP A 21 4.94 5.83 3.50
C ASP A 21 6.13 5.59 4.44
N LYS A 22 6.71 4.39 4.39
CA LYS A 22 7.68 3.89 5.37
C LYS A 22 9.10 4.22 4.90
N TYR A 23 9.52 5.47 5.11
CA TYR A 23 10.88 5.91 4.80
C TYR A 23 11.69 6.20 6.08
N TRP A 24 13.02 6.18 5.96
CA TRP A 24 13.93 6.57 7.05
C TRP A 24 14.04 8.09 7.14
N ASP A 25 13.47 8.69 8.18
CA ASP A 25 13.55 10.14 8.42
C ASP A 25 14.81 10.55 9.22
N GLY A 26 15.86 9.74 9.22
CA GLY A 26 17.10 10.05 9.95
C GLY A 26 17.07 9.80 11.47
N SER A 27 15.89 9.57 12.06
CA SER A 27 15.74 9.13 13.46
C SER A 27 14.74 8.00 13.65
N ASN A 28 13.80 7.81 12.72
CA ASN A 28 12.84 6.72 12.78
C ASN A 28 12.32 6.39 11.38
N HIS A 29 11.82 5.16 11.22
CA HIS A 29 11.13 4.71 10.01
C HIS A 29 9.60 4.91 10.09
N ASP A 30 9.12 5.78 10.97
CA ASP A 30 7.71 5.83 11.34
C ASP A 30 7.12 7.23 11.31
N ARG A 31 6.07 7.39 10.52
CA ARG A 31 5.32 8.63 10.45
C ARG A 31 4.33 8.68 11.61
N ASN A 32 4.82 9.12 12.77
CA ASN A 32 3.98 9.35 13.95
C ASN A 32 3.31 8.07 14.50
N GLY A 33 3.89 6.90 14.28
CA GLY A 33 3.36 5.61 14.74
C GLY A 33 2.42 4.92 13.75
N ARG A 34 2.20 5.45 12.53
CA ARG A 34 1.31 4.89 11.51
C ARG A 34 1.99 4.89 10.15
N ASN A 35 2.09 3.73 9.52
CA ASN A 35 2.57 3.59 8.16
C ASN A 35 1.47 2.99 7.29
N ARG A 36 1.49 3.35 6.01
CA ARG A 36 0.59 2.78 5.01
C ARG A 36 1.44 2.21 3.89
N THR A 37 1.11 1.00 3.50
CA THR A 37 1.76 0.34 2.36
C THR A 37 0.70 -0.15 1.41
N LEU A 38 0.78 0.29 0.16
CA LEU A 38 -0.10 -0.15 -0.90
C LEU A 38 0.45 -1.43 -1.52
N TYR A 39 -0.39 -2.46 -1.58
CA TYR A 39 -0.08 -3.74 -2.18
C TYR A 39 -0.98 -4.04 -3.37
N LYS A 40 -0.41 -4.74 -4.36
CA LYS A 40 -1.10 -5.28 -5.52
C LYS A 40 -1.07 -6.80 -5.48
N THR A 41 -2.25 -7.41 -5.50
CA THR A 41 -2.40 -8.87 -5.62
C THR A 41 -2.06 -9.33 -7.05
N ALA A 42 -1.68 -10.60 -7.21
CA ALA A 42 -1.46 -11.20 -8.52
C ALA A 42 -2.71 -11.19 -9.43
N LYS A 43 -3.91 -11.02 -8.87
CA LYS A 43 -5.17 -10.89 -9.60
C LYS A 43 -5.50 -9.46 -10.02
N GLY A 44 -4.65 -8.49 -9.72
CA GLY A 44 -4.85 -7.07 -10.03
C GLY A 44 -5.73 -6.30 -9.05
N ALA A 45 -6.11 -6.90 -7.91
CA ALA A 45 -6.79 -6.15 -6.84
C ALA A 45 -5.77 -5.42 -5.96
N PHE A 46 -6.13 -4.23 -5.50
CA PHE A 46 -5.31 -3.38 -4.64
C PHE A 46 -5.83 -3.39 -3.20
N PHE A 47 -4.91 -3.27 -2.25
CA PHE A 47 -5.25 -3.16 -0.84
C PHE A 47 -4.14 -2.42 -0.09
N VAL A 48 -4.52 -1.71 0.96
CA VAL A 48 -3.60 -0.96 1.81
C VAL A 48 -3.43 -1.73 3.11
N HIS A 49 -2.18 -1.92 3.50
CA HIS A 49 -1.80 -2.38 4.82
C HIS A 49 -1.56 -1.16 5.71
N HIS A 50 -2.39 -1.02 6.74
CA HIS A 50 -2.25 0.01 7.76
C HIS A 50 -1.46 -0.60 8.92
N GLU A 51 -0.17 -0.25 9.01
CA GLU A 51 0.70 -0.68 10.11
C GLU A 51 0.71 0.43 11.17
N THR A 52 0.52 0.06 12.45
CA THR A 52 0.51 1.02 13.56
C THR A 52 1.33 0.50 14.73
N ARG A 53 2.11 1.38 15.36
CA ARG A 53 2.89 1.08 16.58
C ARG A 53 2.13 1.40 17.86
N TRP A 54 0.91 1.93 17.76
CA TRP A 54 0.10 2.32 18.92
C TRP A 54 -0.61 1.09 19.50
N GLN A 55 -0.44 0.82 20.80
CA GLN A 55 -1.01 -0.37 21.46
C GLN A 55 -2.55 -0.46 21.41
N ALA A 56 -3.23 0.67 21.17
CA ALA A 56 -4.69 0.74 21.06
C ALA A 56 -5.20 0.55 19.63
N GLU A 57 -4.34 0.65 18.62
CA GLU A 57 -4.69 0.42 17.23
C GLU A 57 -4.11 -0.93 16.77
N ARG A 58 -4.79 -1.58 15.83
CA ARG A 58 -4.33 -2.84 15.26
C ARG A 58 -4.01 -2.65 13.79
N ASP A 59 -3.01 -3.38 13.35
CA ASP A 59 -2.79 -3.62 11.94
C ASP A 59 -4.06 -4.18 11.29
N HIS A 60 -4.35 -3.69 10.09
CA HIS A 60 -5.46 -4.20 9.29
C HIS A 60 -5.18 -3.96 7.81
N LEU A 61 -5.82 -4.79 6.99
CA LEU A 61 -5.85 -4.64 5.56
C LEU A 61 -7.16 -3.97 5.14
N GLU A 62 -7.08 -3.01 4.24
CA GLU A 62 -8.22 -2.34 3.62
C GLU A 62 -8.18 -2.57 2.11
N ALA A 63 -9.24 -3.15 1.54
CA ALA A 63 -9.34 -3.31 0.11
C ALA A 63 -9.70 -1.96 -0.53
N VAL A 64 -8.91 -1.52 -1.50
CA VAL A 64 -9.10 -0.21 -2.14
C VAL A 64 -9.34 -0.37 -3.64
N PRO A 65 -10.22 0.46 -4.25
CA PRO A 65 -10.37 0.49 -5.69
C PRO A 65 -9.12 1.10 -6.35
N GLU A 66 -8.94 0.82 -7.64
CA GLU A 66 -7.80 1.32 -8.41
C GLU A 66 -7.69 2.85 -8.38
N SER A 67 -8.80 3.58 -8.43
CA SER A 67 -8.80 5.04 -8.35
C SER A 67 -8.13 5.55 -7.08
N LEU A 68 -8.47 4.97 -5.91
CA LEU A 68 -7.86 5.34 -4.64
C LEU A 68 -6.41 4.87 -4.55
N ALA A 69 -6.08 3.73 -5.15
CA ALA A 69 -4.71 3.24 -5.25
C ALA A 69 -3.82 4.22 -6.06
N ARG A 70 -4.33 4.82 -7.13
CA ARG A 70 -3.62 5.85 -7.90
C ARG A 70 -3.38 7.11 -7.07
N GLU A 71 -4.41 7.60 -6.37
CA GLU A 71 -4.26 8.76 -5.48
C GLU A 71 -3.21 8.50 -4.38
N LEU A 72 -3.20 7.28 -3.81
CA LEU A 72 -2.18 6.88 -2.84
C LEU A 72 -0.78 6.82 -3.45
N TYR A 73 -0.67 6.36 -4.69
CA TYR A 73 0.61 6.32 -5.41
C TYR A 73 1.18 7.72 -5.68
N GLU A 74 0.31 8.70 -5.93
CA GLU A 74 0.70 10.11 -6.09
C GLU A 74 1.06 10.77 -4.75
N MET A 75 0.33 10.42 -3.69
CA MET A 75 0.53 10.98 -2.33
C MET A 75 1.79 10.43 -1.63
N LEU A 76 2.09 9.15 -1.83
CA LEU A 76 3.15 8.45 -1.10
C LEU A 76 4.54 8.72 -1.70
N PRO A 77 5.55 9.04 -0.85
CA PRO A 77 6.87 9.39 -1.32
C PRO A 77 7.68 8.18 -1.80
N GLU A 78 7.56 7.03 -1.14
CA GLU A 78 8.34 5.84 -1.49
C GLU A 78 7.57 5.00 -2.51
N ARG A 79 8.20 4.81 -3.68
CA ARG A 79 7.66 4.02 -4.77
C ARG A 79 8.54 2.79 -4.94
N ALA A 80 8.02 1.62 -4.60
CA ALA A 80 8.72 0.35 -4.77
C ALA A 80 8.60 -0.16 -6.22
N MET A 81 7.52 0.20 -6.91
CA MET A 81 7.20 -0.22 -8.27
C MET A 81 6.80 1.00 -9.11
N THR A 82 7.04 0.95 -10.42
CA THR A 82 6.65 2.04 -11.33
C THR A 82 5.13 2.08 -11.57
N PHE A 83 4.59 3.23 -12.01
CA PHE A 83 3.15 3.38 -12.26
C PHE A 83 2.67 2.41 -13.34
N GLU A 84 3.49 2.16 -14.36
CA GLU A 84 3.22 1.20 -15.43
C GLU A 84 3.17 -0.25 -14.90
N GLU A 85 4.11 -0.67 -14.06
CA GLU A 85 4.07 -2.01 -13.46
C GLU A 85 2.91 -2.15 -12.45
N ALA A 86 2.59 -1.06 -11.74
CA ALA A 86 1.51 -1.00 -10.76
C ALA A 86 0.12 -1.06 -11.39
N PHE A 87 -0.14 -0.26 -12.41
CA PHE A 87 -1.47 -0.10 -12.98
C PHE A 87 -1.61 -0.67 -14.40
N GLY A 88 -0.50 -1.02 -15.05
CA GLY A 88 -0.50 -1.43 -16.46
C GLY A 88 -0.83 -0.29 -17.41
N VAL A 89 -0.65 0.95 -16.97
CA VAL A 89 -1.01 2.17 -17.71
C VAL A 89 0.23 3.06 -17.80
N GLU A 90 0.57 3.51 -19.00
CA GLU A 90 1.60 4.53 -19.20
C GLU A 90 1.09 5.86 -18.63
N PRO A 91 1.86 6.56 -17.77
CA PRO A 91 1.49 7.89 -17.32
C PRO A 91 1.43 8.84 -18.53
N GLU A 92 0.38 9.66 -18.63
CA GLU A 92 0.30 10.72 -19.63
C GLU A 92 1.41 11.76 -19.37
N ASP A 93 2.17 12.10 -20.43
CA ASP A 93 3.20 13.15 -20.42
C ASP A 93 2.52 14.52 -20.33
N ALA A 94 2.95 15.37 -19.39
CA ALA A 94 2.33 16.66 -19.07
C ALA A 94 3.05 17.85 -19.70
#